data_AF-A0A8T7K282-F1
#
_entry.id   AF-A0A8T7K282-F1
#
_cell.length_a   1.000
_cell.length_b   1.000
_cell.length_c   1.000
_cell.angle_alpha   90.00
_cell.angle_beta   90.00
_cell.angle_gamma   90.00
#
_symmetry.space_group_name_H-M   'P 1'
#
loop_
_entity.id
_entity.type
_entity.pdbx_description
1 polymer ?
#
loop_
_entity_poly.entity_id
_entity_poly.type
_entity_poly.pdbx_seq_one_letter_code
_entity_poly.pdbx_strand_id
1 'polypeptide(L)'
;PARRSLILWAGLAAVVVIALLVGVAFVLPALNAPAAPTEAPIVTVEPVATDHYMVLVAQLERLDGEERDFARFVVENLQQSFEDDAPFSRLTVRAYPAVINSAESALAAAEANSASVIIWGNYSGDLVELNINVGSTTPYQNLTMPRATLEQVANIRVQLANARAQSVAPQVVGVMAALLAADGITYELARNLSVVQQLTGEGITISGMSLAARYHRAVLNFFADPDAAVTELDAATELTATNPLLYSLRALIELRSGNIAAVNADTATAARLGPEDWALPLFATATAAIFFQNDPEQGVAILTQAVEAVPNNWFAYVFRATAYYSIGDYEAALRDVEQSIALGPQSNIPYTLGASIAMRQNRVDDARRLAAQALELFPDPTEVNRTVAAAFGEGIAVTLQAVAFTNMSLGQYDAALTNVQSIIDSGQATADAYLIQGLAYCNLRQYPAAIEAYGAGIELAPEFWLLYLLRAEVYQKDGNLMGALRDVQAVQRSAAAESYADLIARGMSGEEGLDCESFFSAPAS
;
A
#
# COMPACT_ATOMS: atom_id res chain seq x y z
N PRO A 1 90.40 -6.37 -13.05
CA PRO A 1 89.08 -5.71 -13.15
C PRO A 1 88.74 -5.36 -14.62
N ALA A 2 88.36 -6.38 -15.40
CA ALA A 2 87.85 -6.24 -16.77
C ALA A 2 87.14 -7.54 -17.21
N ARG A 3 86.36 -8.15 -16.31
CA ARG A 3 85.60 -9.40 -16.54
C ARG A 3 84.14 -9.32 -16.05
N ARG A 4 83.57 -8.12 -15.94
CA ARG A 4 82.19 -7.91 -15.46
C ARG A 4 81.21 -7.25 -16.45
N SER A 5 81.62 -6.97 -17.69
CA SER A 5 80.76 -6.28 -18.67
C SER A 5 80.16 -7.16 -19.78
N LEU A 6 80.51 -8.45 -19.88
CA LEU A 6 80.01 -9.34 -20.95
C LEU A 6 78.77 -10.18 -20.58
N ILE A 7 78.40 -10.26 -19.29
CA ILE A 7 77.25 -11.06 -18.84
C ILE A 7 75.94 -10.26 -18.88
N LEU A 8 76.00 -8.93 -18.84
CA LEU A 8 74.82 -8.05 -18.88
C LEU A 8 74.22 -7.86 -20.28
N TRP A 9 74.98 -8.10 -21.36
CA TRP A 9 74.48 -7.96 -22.73
C TRP A 9 73.84 -9.24 -23.29
N ALA A 10 74.19 -10.41 -22.76
CA ALA A 10 73.56 -11.68 -23.15
C ALA A 10 72.15 -11.86 -22.54
N GLY A 11 71.88 -11.25 -21.38
CA GLY A 11 70.56 -11.29 -20.74
C GLY A 11 69.50 -10.42 -21.43
N LEU A 12 69.90 -9.25 -21.97
CA LEU A 12 68.96 -8.33 -22.62
C LEU A 12 68.51 -8.83 -24.00
N ALA A 13 69.38 -9.52 -24.74
CA ALA A 13 69.05 -10.08 -26.06
C ALA A 13 68.06 -11.27 -25.96
N ALA A 14 68.12 -12.06 -24.89
CA ALA A 14 67.18 -13.18 -24.68
C ALA A 14 65.76 -12.71 -24.31
N VAL A 15 65.64 -11.60 -23.58
CA VAL A 15 64.32 -11.04 -23.18
C VAL A 15 63.60 -10.37 -24.37
N VAL A 16 64.35 -9.76 -25.30
CA VAL A 16 63.75 -9.13 -26.50
C VAL A 16 63.29 -10.17 -27.54
N VAL A 17 63.98 -11.31 -27.66
CA VAL A 17 63.57 -12.39 -28.59
C VAL A 17 62.35 -13.16 -28.07
N ILE A 18 62.20 -13.32 -26.75
CA ILE A 18 60.98 -13.94 -26.17
C ILE A 18 59.78 -12.97 -26.26
N ALA A 19 59.99 -11.65 -26.10
CA ALA A 19 58.92 -10.66 -26.28
C ALA A 19 58.45 -10.55 -27.75
N LEU A 20 59.35 -10.73 -28.73
CA LEU A 20 58.98 -10.73 -30.15
C LEU A 20 58.36 -12.05 -30.64
N LEU A 21 58.66 -13.19 -30.01
CA LEU A 21 58.01 -14.47 -30.34
C LEU A 21 56.63 -14.65 -29.69
N VAL A 22 56.37 -13.98 -28.56
CA VAL A 22 55.02 -13.90 -27.97
C VAL A 22 54.14 -12.85 -28.69
N GLY A 23 54.75 -11.81 -29.27
CA GLY A 23 54.04 -10.73 -29.99
C GLY A 23 53.62 -11.01 -31.43
N VAL A 24 54.11 -12.09 -32.07
CA VAL A 24 53.80 -12.42 -33.49
C VAL A 24 52.82 -13.60 -33.63
N ALA A 25 52.42 -14.25 -32.53
CA ALA A 25 51.41 -15.31 -32.55
C ALA A 25 49.95 -14.80 -32.48
N PHE A 26 49.72 -13.48 -32.42
CA PHE A 26 48.39 -12.88 -32.24
C PHE A 26 47.94 -11.97 -33.40
N VAL A 27 48.35 -12.28 -34.63
CA VAL A 27 47.80 -11.63 -35.83
C VAL A 27 47.33 -12.70 -36.84
N LEU A 28 46.07 -13.11 -36.63
CA LEU A 28 45.10 -13.75 -37.56
C LEU A 28 45.30 -15.24 -37.91
N PRO A 29 44.21 -16.05 -37.97
CA PRO A 29 42.89 -15.64 -38.46
C PRO A 29 41.75 -15.86 -37.45
N ALA A 30 41.11 -14.76 -37.02
CA ALA A 30 39.69 -14.80 -36.63
C ALA A 30 38.85 -14.72 -37.91
N LEU A 31 38.85 -15.80 -38.70
CA LEU A 31 37.94 -15.95 -39.85
C LEU A 31 36.86 -17.01 -39.60
N ASN A 32 36.74 -17.52 -38.36
CA ASN A 32 35.69 -18.47 -37.95
C ASN A 32 35.42 -18.39 -36.43
N ALA A 33 35.47 -17.20 -35.84
CA ALA A 33 34.73 -17.03 -34.59
C ALA A 33 33.24 -17.05 -34.98
N PRO A 34 32.38 -17.88 -34.36
CA PRO A 34 30.94 -17.66 -34.50
C PRO A 34 30.72 -16.19 -34.13
N ALA A 35 30.00 -15.46 -34.98
CA ALA A 35 29.58 -14.11 -34.64
C ALA A 35 29.05 -14.15 -33.20
N ALA A 36 29.51 -13.24 -32.33
CA ALA A 36 28.86 -13.03 -31.05
C ALA A 36 27.36 -12.99 -31.35
N PRO A 37 26.53 -13.81 -30.68
CA PRO A 37 25.12 -13.91 -31.04
C PRO A 37 24.59 -12.49 -31.07
N THR A 38 24.21 -12.03 -32.27
CA THR A 38 23.61 -10.72 -32.46
C THR A 38 22.42 -10.69 -31.54
N GLU A 39 22.52 -9.92 -30.46
CA GLU A 39 21.41 -9.72 -29.52
C GLU A 39 20.19 -9.34 -30.35
N ALA A 40 19.11 -10.09 -30.14
CA ALA A 40 17.86 -9.81 -30.84
C ALA A 40 17.48 -8.34 -30.57
N PRO A 41 17.06 -7.58 -31.59
CA PRO A 41 16.73 -6.18 -31.42
C PRO A 41 15.63 -6.03 -30.35
N ILE A 42 15.86 -5.09 -29.42
CA ILE A 42 14.89 -4.78 -28.36
C ILE A 42 13.61 -4.24 -29.01
N VAL A 43 12.47 -4.82 -28.65
CA VAL A 43 11.16 -4.42 -29.16
C VAL A 43 10.46 -3.51 -28.15
N THR A 44 9.84 -2.43 -28.63
CA THR A 44 8.97 -1.59 -27.81
C THR A 44 7.53 -2.09 -27.88
N VAL A 45 6.92 -2.36 -26.73
CA VAL A 45 5.49 -2.71 -26.61
C VAL A 45 4.64 -1.48 -26.34
N GLU A 46 3.32 -1.64 -26.37
CA GLU A 46 2.39 -0.56 -26.02
C GLU A 46 2.57 -0.15 -24.55
N PRO A 47 2.76 1.15 -24.25
CA PRO A 47 2.92 1.63 -22.89
C PRO A 47 1.64 1.41 -22.06
N VAL A 48 1.78 1.49 -20.74
CA VAL A 48 0.66 1.45 -19.80
C VAL A 48 0.32 2.86 -19.31
N ALA A 49 -0.81 3.03 -18.63
CA ALA A 49 -1.17 4.30 -18.01
C ALA A 49 -0.08 4.75 -17.03
N THR A 50 0.10 6.05 -16.85
CA THR A 50 1.18 6.63 -16.03
C THR A 50 1.09 6.26 -14.54
N ASP A 51 -0.09 5.87 -14.08
CA ASP A 51 -0.37 5.39 -12.73
C ASP A 51 -0.39 3.85 -12.61
N HIS A 52 -0.09 3.13 -13.71
CA HIS A 52 -0.02 1.68 -13.77
C HIS A 52 1.43 1.16 -13.84
N TYR A 53 1.64 -0.06 -13.36
CA TYR A 53 2.91 -0.78 -13.46
C TYR A 53 2.80 -1.89 -14.50
N MET A 54 3.77 -1.96 -15.42
CA MET A 54 3.76 -2.97 -16.47
C MET A 54 4.39 -4.29 -16.00
N VAL A 55 3.67 -5.39 -16.24
CA VAL A 55 4.18 -6.76 -16.15
C VAL A 55 4.41 -7.27 -17.57
N LEU A 56 5.67 -7.48 -17.94
CA LEU A 56 6.07 -7.88 -19.28
C LEU A 56 6.32 -9.39 -19.31
N VAL A 57 5.72 -10.11 -20.25
CA VAL A 57 5.85 -11.57 -20.40
C VAL A 57 6.46 -11.90 -21.75
N ALA A 58 7.69 -12.39 -21.75
CA ALA A 58 8.42 -12.75 -22.96
C ALA A 58 8.00 -14.10 -23.53
N GLN A 59 8.25 -14.28 -24.84
CA GLN A 59 8.19 -15.60 -25.45
C GLN A 59 9.20 -16.53 -24.79
N LEU A 60 8.78 -17.78 -24.56
CA LEU A 60 9.58 -18.76 -23.83
C LEU A 60 10.48 -19.53 -24.79
N GLU A 61 11.71 -19.81 -24.37
CA GLU A 61 12.65 -20.61 -25.13
C GLU A 61 12.22 -22.09 -25.15
N ARG A 62 12.04 -22.64 -26.36
CA ARG A 62 11.80 -24.07 -26.54
C ARG A 62 13.10 -24.85 -26.45
N LEU A 63 13.21 -25.75 -25.48
CA LEU A 63 14.38 -26.64 -25.37
C LEU A 63 14.22 -27.90 -26.23
N ASP A 64 13.02 -28.48 -26.25
CA ASP A 64 12.66 -29.65 -27.06
C ASP A 64 11.14 -29.73 -27.33
N GLY A 65 10.68 -30.80 -27.99
CA GLY A 65 9.24 -31.06 -28.23
C GLY A 65 8.60 -30.16 -29.30
N GLU A 66 7.26 -30.18 -29.36
CA GLU A 66 6.48 -29.36 -30.29
C GLU A 66 6.44 -27.89 -29.87
N GLU A 67 6.28 -26.98 -30.83
CA GLU A 67 6.09 -25.56 -30.56
C GLU A 67 4.77 -25.32 -29.84
N ARG A 68 4.82 -24.58 -28.74
CA ARG A 68 3.67 -24.30 -27.88
C ARG A 68 3.73 -22.88 -27.37
N ASP A 69 2.60 -22.20 -27.47
CA ASP A 69 2.46 -20.82 -27.03
C ASP A 69 2.11 -20.75 -25.54
N PHE A 70 3.06 -21.15 -24.69
CA PHE A 70 2.91 -21.09 -23.24
C PHE A 70 2.90 -19.64 -22.71
N ALA A 71 3.62 -18.73 -23.38
CA ALA A 71 3.62 -17.32 -23.04
C ALA A 71 2.21 -16.73 -23.09
N ARG A 72 1.41 -17.06 -24.11
CA ARG A 72 0.01 -16.62 -24.19
C ARG A 72 -0.84 -17.10 -23.01
N PHE A 73 -0.70 -18.35 -22.55
CA PHE A 73 -1.46 -18.82 -21.39
C PHE A 73 -1.07 -18.07 -20.10
N VAL A 74 0.22 -17.77 -19.92
CA VAL A 74 0.69 -16.96 -18.79
C VAL A 74 0.12 -15.53 -18.88
N VAL A 75 0.13 -14.92 -20.06
CA VAL A 75 -0.44 -13.58 -20.29
C VAL A 75 -1.94 -13.56 -20.00
N GLU A 76 -2.72 -14.47 -20.60
CA GLU A 76 -4.17 -14.56 -20.41
C GLU A 76 -4.52 -14.76 -18.92
N ASN A 77 -3.78 -15.61 -18.21
CA ASN A 77 -4.00 -15.83 -16.78
C ASN A 77 -3.67 -14.60 -15.92
N LEU A 78 -2.57 -13.90 -16.19
CA LEU A 78 -2.20 -12.69 -15.46
C LEU A 78 -3.15 -11.53 -15.75
N GLN A 79 -3.64 -11.39 -16.98
CA GLN A 79 -4.67 -10.41 -17.34
C GLN A 79 -5.95 -10.68 -16.56
N GLN A 80 -6.41 -11.94 -16.53
CA GLN A 80 -7.56 -12.32 -15.71
C GLN A 80 -7.33 -11.95 -14.23
N SER A 81 -6.16 -12.27 -13.66
CA SER A 81 -5.89 -12.00 -12.24
C SER A 81 -5.80 -10.52 -11.88
N PHE A 82 -5.20 -9.69 -12.74
CA PHE A 82 -4.84 -8.31 -12.39
C PHE A 82 -5.70 -7.23 -13.05
N GLU A 83 -6.26 -7.51 -14.22
CA GLU A 83 -7.06 -6.55 -14.98
C GLU A 83 -8.55 -6.82 -14.80
N ASP A 84 -8.96 -8.09 -14.70
CA ASP A 84 -10.37 -8.48 -14.58
C ASP A 84 -10.81 -8.77 -13.14
N ASP A 85 -10.09 -9.64 -12.42
CA ASP A 85 -10.43 -10.05 -11.05
C ASP A 85 -10.05 -8.98 -10.02
N ALA A 86 -8.92 -8.30 -10.23
CA ALA A 86 -8.40 -7.27 -9.34
C ALA A 86 -8.03 -5.96 -10.07
N PRO A 87 -8.99 -5.29 -10.74
CA PRO A 87 -8.73 -4.09 -11.56
C PRO A 87 -8.05 -2.94 -10.81
N PHE A 88 -8.21 -2.91 -9.49
CA PHE A 88 -7.56 -1.95 -8.59
C PHE A 88 -6.05 -2.15 -8.41
N SER A 89 -5.51 -3.28 -8.84
CA SER A 89 -4.08 -3.59 -8.71
C SER A 89 -3.17 -2.57 -9.41
N ARG A 90 -3.71 -1.90 -10.45
CA ARG A 90 -2.98 -1.11 -11.46
C ARG A 90 -1.77 -1.84 -12.05
N LEU A 91 -1.81 -3.18 -12.05
CA LEU A 91 -0.88 -3.99 -12.81
C LEU A 91 -1.47 -4.21 -14.19
N THR A 92 -0.65 -3.98 -15.22
CA THR A 92 -1.09 -4.16 -16.60
C THR A 92 -0.11 -5.04 -17.35
N VAL A 93 -0.63 -6.08 -17.95
CA VAL A 93 0.16 -7.16 -18.55
C VAL A 93 0.37 -6.86 -20.03
N ARG A 94 1.60 -7.09 -20.50
CA ARG A 94 1.97 -6.98 -21.90
C ARG A 94 2.74 -8.23 -22.34
N ALA A 95 2.40 -8.73 -23.52
CA ALA A 95 3.19 -9.76 -24.18
C ALA A 95 4.39 -9.12 -24.87
N TYR A 96 5.59 -9.67 -24.66
CA TYR A 96 6.80 -9.29 -25.36
C TYR A 96 7.09 -10.31 -26.48
N PRO A 97 7.22 -9.87 -27.74
CA PRO A 97 7.13 -10.77 -28.89
C PRO A 97 8.40 -11.59 -29.16
N ALA A 98 9.52 -11.29 -28.48
CA ALA A 98 10.79 -11.98 -28.69
C ALA A 98 11.12 -12.95 -27.55
N VAL A 99 11.87 -14.01 -27.89
CA VAL A 99 12.39 -14.99 -26.91
C VAL A 99 13.51 -14.36 -26.11
N ILE A 100 13.45 -14.54 -24.78
CA ILE A 100 14.49 -14.11 -23.85
C ILE A 100 15.06 -15.35 -23.14
N ASN A 101 16.38 -15.51 -23.20
CA ASN A 101 17.09 -16.65 -22.59
C ASN A 101 18.25 -16.23 -21.67
N SER A 102 18.36 -14.94 -21.36
CA SER A 102 19.34 -14.42 -20.40
C SER A 102 18.73 -13.34 -19.51
N ALA A 103 19.26 -13.21 -18.29
CA ALA A 103 18.84 -12.16 -17.37
C ALA A 103 19.21 -10.76 -17.87
N GLU A 104 20.31 -10.64 -18.63
CA GLU A 104 20.77 -9.37 -19.22
C GLU A 104 19.79 -8.88 -20.30
N SER A 105 19.39 -9.76 -21.22
CA SER A 105 18.37 -9.44 -22.23
C SER A 105 17.00 -9.19 -21.60
N ALA A 106 16.65 -9.91 -20.52
CA ALA A 106 15.41 -9.68 -19.77
C ALA A 106 15.37 -8.26 -19.18
N LEU A 107 16.44 -7.85 -18.51
CA LEU A 107 16.55 -6.53 -17.93
C LEU A 107 16.54 -5.44 -19.00
N ALA A 108 17.28 -5.64 -20.10
CA ALA A 108 17.31 -4.68 -21.22
C ALA A 108 15.91 -4.48 -21.85
N ALA A 109 15.16 -5.56 -22.03
CA ALA A 109 13.78 -5.49 -22.52
C ALA A 109 12.86 -4.78 -21.51
N ALA A 110 13.01 -5.04 -20.22
CA ALA A 110 12.21 -4.40 -19.17
C ALA A 110 12.49 -2.89 -19.07
N GLU A 111 13.75 -2.48 -19.09
CA GLU A 111 14.16 -1.07 -19.05
C GLU A 111 13.67 -0.30 -20.27
N ALA A 112 13.78 -0.88 -21.46
CA ALA A 112 13.32 -0.24 -22.70
C ALA A 112 11.80 -0.03 -22.77
N ASN A 113 11.04 -0.78 -21.97
CA ASN A 113 9.58 -0.75 -21.94
C ASN A 113 9.01 -0.21 -20.62
N SER A 114 9.86 0.26 -19.70
CA SER A 114 9.47 0.67 -18.35
C SER A 114 8.64 -0.39 -17.60
N ALA A 115 8.96 -1.67 -17.80
CA ALA A 115 8.25 -2.77 -17.17
C ALA A 115 8.81 -3.06 -15.77
N SER A 116 8.02 -2.90 -14.72
CA SER A 116 8.40 -3.19 -13.33
C SER A 116 8.74 -4.66 -13.09
N VAL A 117 8.09 -5.57 -13.82
CA VAL A 117 8.30 -7.02 -13.74
C VAL A 117 8.53 -7.58 -15.14
N ILE A 118 9.52 -8.46 -15.28
CA ILE A 118 9.77 -9.24 -16.49
C ILE A 118 9.69 -10.73 -16.18
N ILE A 119 8.88 -11.44 -16.97
CA ILE A 119 8.73 -12.89 -16.92
C ILE A 119 9.31 -13.48 -18.19
N TRP A 120 10.25 -14.40 -18.03
CA TRP A 120 10.92 -15.08 -19.14
C TRP A 120 11.34 -16.48 -18.71
N GLY A 121 11.72 -17.34 -19.65
CA GLY A 121 12.12 -18.69 -19.28
C GLY A 121 12.11 -19.64 -20.46
N ASN A 122 11.96 -20.92 -20.15
CA ASN A 122 12.05 -21.98 -21.12
C ASN A 122 11.03 -23.08 -20.83
N TYR A 123 10.88 -24.01 -21.77
CA TYR A 123 10.04 -25.18 -21.57
C TYR A 123 10.60 -26.43 -22.28
N SER A 124 10.27 -27.58 -21.69
CA SER A 124 10.54 -28.91 -22.24
C SER A 124 9.30 -29.78 -22.08
N GLY A 125 8.70 -30.19 -23.19
CA GLY A 125 7.38 -30.85 -23.19
C GLY A 125 6.29 -29.97 -22.56
N ASP A 126 5.70 -30.46 -21.46
CA ASP A 126 4.66 -29.76 -20.68
C ASP A 126 5.22 -28.97 -19.49
N LEU A 127 6.50 -29.17 -19.15
CA LEU A 127 7.15 -28.50 -18.03
C LEU A 127 7.65 -27.13 -18.48
N VAL A 128 7.17 -26.09 -17.81
CA VAL A 128 7.58 -24.70 -18.05
C VAL A 128 8.39 -24.20 -16.87
N GLU A 129 9.58 -23.66 -17.12
CA GLU A 129 10.40 -22.98 -16.11
C GLU A 129 10.36 -21.48 -16.37
N LEU A 130 9.92 -20.70 -15.38
CA LEU A 130 9.84 -19.25 -15.46
C LEU A 130 10.75 -18.59 -14.44
N ASN A 131 11.43 -17.54 -14.87
CA ASN A 131 12.09 -16.55 -14.03
C ASN A 131 11.19 -15.32 -13.99
N ILE A 132 10.84 -14.88 -12.79
CA ILE A 132 10.05 -13.68 -12.53
C ILE A 132 10.98 -12.71 -11.83
N ASN A 133 11.34 -11.64 -12.51
CA ASN A 133 12.41 -10.75 -12.07
C ASN A 133 11.97 -9.30 -11.98
N VAL A 134 12.65 -8.57 -11.11
CA VAL A 134 12.63 -7.11 -11.07
C VAL A 134 13.06 -6.57 -12.43
N GLY A 135 12.17 -5.82 -13.06
CA GLY A 135 12.40 -5.13 -14.32
C GLY A 135 12.95 -3.73 -14.10
N SER A 136 12.41 -2.72 -14.79
CA SER A 136 12.75 -1.31 -14.65
C SER A 136 12.35 -0.75 -13.29
N THR A 137 13.23 0.03 -12.68
CA THR A 137 12.91 0.82 -11.48
C THR A 137 12.51 2.26 -11.81
N THR A 138 12.46 2.63 -13.08
CA THR A 138 12.10 3.99 -13.52
C THR A 138 10.71 4.48 -13.09
N PRO A 139 9.68 3.62 -12.90
CA PRO A 139 8.38 4.07 -12.38
C PRO A 139 8.40 4.54 -10.92
N TYR A 140 9.46 4.22 -10.16
CA TYR A 140 9.52 4.43 -8.71
C TYR A 140 10.38 5.66 -8.37
N GLN A 141 9.72 6.79 -8.13
CA GLN A 141 10.38 8.10 -8.00
C GLN A 141 11.20 8.24 -6.71
N ASN A 142 10.88 7.46 -5.67
CA ASN A 142 11.48 7.56 -4.35
C ASN A 142 12.40 6.37 -4.04
N LEU A 143 12.56 5.43 -4.99
CA LEU A 143 13.38 4.25 -4.82
C LEU A 143 14.86 4.61 -4.87
N THR A 144 15.47 4.68 -3.69
CA THR A 144 16.92 4.89 -3.51
C THR A 144 17.67 3.58 -3.16
N MET A 145 16.93 2.51 -2.88
CA MET A 145 17.49 1.21 -2.51
C MET A 145 18.24 0.55 -3.68
N PRO A 146 19.43 -0.05 -3.46
CA PRO A 146 20.17 -0.72 -4.53
C PRO A 146 19.38 -1.88 -5.16
N ARG A 147 19.38 -1.95 -6.49
CA ARG A 147 18.73 -3.04 -7.27
C ARG A 147 19.08 -4.44 -6.74
N ALA A 148 20.36 -4.68 -6.43
CA ALA A 148 20.82 -5.97 -5.90
C ALA A 148 20.14 -6.36 -4.57
N THR A 149 19.76 -5.38 -3.74
CA THR A 149 19.00 -5.61 -2.50
C THR A 149 17.57 -6.05 -2.80
N LEU A 150 16.94 -5.50 -3.84
CA LEU A 150 15.61 -5.89 -4.29
C LEU A 150 15.63 -7.31 -4.86
N GLU A 151 16.57 -7.58 -5.77
CA GLU A 151 16.68 -8.86 -6.49
C GLU A 151 16.89 -10.05 -5.55
N GLN A 152 17.57 -9.86 -4.42
CA GLN A 152 17.77 -10.87 -3.37
C GLN A 152 16.47 -11.49 -2.84
N VAL A 153 15.41 -10.69 -2.70
CA VAL A 153 14.12 -11.11 -2.16
C VAL A 153 13.05 -11.26 -3.24
N ALA A 154 13.17 -10.51 -4.33
CA ALA A 154 12.17 -10.45 -5.39
C ALA A 154 12.37 -11.51 -6.47
N ASN A 155 13.59 -11.70 -6.98
CA ASN A 155 13.81 -12.54 -8.15
C ASN A 155 13.59 -14.02 -7.80
N ILE A 156 12.61 -14.64 -8.45
CA ILE A 156 12.20 -16.01 -8.16
C ILE A 156 12.10 -16.85 -9.43
N ARG A 157 12.44 -18.13 -9.29
CA ARG A 157 12.24 -19.14 -10.33
C ARG A 157 11.13 -20.08 -9.90
N VAL A 158 10.21 -20.36 -10.82
CA VAL A 158 9.09 -21.28 -10.61
C VAL A 158 8.97 -22.28 -11.74
N GLN A 159 8.37 -23.42 -11.44
CA GLN A 159 8.08 -24.47 -12.40
C GLN A 159 6.56 -24.67 -12.47
N LEU A 160 6.03 -24.72 -13.70
CA LEU A 160 4.64 -25.03 -13.96
C LEU A 160 4.57 -26.39 -14.64
N ALA A 161 3.86 -27.32 -13.99
CA ALA A 161 3.53 -28.62 -14.57
C ALA A 161 2.30 -28.52 -15.49
N ASN A 162 1.46 -27.50 -15.29
CA ASN A 162 0.33 -27.20 -16.16
C ASN A 162 0.11 -25.68 -16.26
N ALA A 163 0.73 -25.06 -17.25
CA ALA A 163 0.63 -23.62 -17.50
C ALA A 163 -0.79 -23.12 -17.85
N ARG A 164 -1.76 -24.02 -18.10
CA ARG A 164 -3.17 -23.66 -18.34
C ARG A 164 -4.01 -23.60 -17.07
N ALA A 165 -3.53 -24.19 -15.98
CA ALA A 165 -4.26 -24.26 -14.71
C ALA A 165 -3.55 -23.48 -13.60
N GLN A 166 -2.22 -23.46 -13.61
CA GLN A 166 -1.41 -22.84 -12.57
C GLN A 166 -1.14 -21.37 -12.89
N SER A 167 -1.24 -20.52 -11.86
CA SER A 167 -0.96 -19.08 -11.96
C SER A 167 0.37 -18.70 -11.33
N VAL A 168 1.05 -17.73 -11.95
CA VAL A 168 2.22 -17.02 -11.39
C VAL A 168 1.88 -15.64 -10.81
N ALA A 169 0.60 -15.25 -10.77
CA ALA A 169 0.18 -13.98 -10.19
C ALA A 169 0.66 -13.78 -8.74
N PRO A 170 0.63 -14.80 -7.84
CA PRO A 170 1.14 -14.66 -6.48
C PRO A 170 2.62 -14.21 -6.42
N GLN A 171 3.45 -14.70 -7.34
CA GLN A 171 4.87 -14.37 -7.40
C GLN A 171 5.10 -12.99 -8.01
N VAL A 172 4.27 -12.55 -8.96
CA VAL A 172 4.30 -11.16 -9.44
C VAL A 172 3.98 -10.20 -8.30
N VAL A 173 2.99 -10.50 -7.46
CA VAL A 173 2.67 -9.72 -6.25
C VAL A 173 3.86 -9.68 -5.29
N GLY A 174 4.59 -10.78 -5.12
CA GLY A 174 5.82 -10.83 -4.31
C GLY A 174 6.93 -9.93 -4.84
N VAL A 175 7.15 -9.88 -6.16
CA VAL A 175 8.11 -8.94 -6.77
C VAL A 175 7.67 -7.49 -6.55
N MET A 176 6.39 -7.21 -6.80
CA MET A 176 5.83 -5.87 -6.61
C MET A 176 5.88 -5.43 -5.14
N ALA A 177 5.67 -6.34 -4.19
CA ALA A 177 5.77 -6.03 -2.76
C ALA A 177 7.17 -5.54 -2.39
N ALA A 178 8.23 -6.16 -2.92
CA ALA A 178 9.59 -5.71 -2.70
C ALA A 178 9.87 -4.33 -3.32
N LEU A 179 9.41 -4.09 -4.55
CA LEU A 179 9.58 -2.81 -5.24
C LEU A 179 8.83 -1.67 -4.54
N LEU A 180 7.57 -1.88 -4.20
CA LEU A 180 6.71 -0.89 -3.55
C LEU A 180 7.14 -0.63 -2.10
N ALA A 181 7.61 -1.66 -1.39
CA ALA A 181 8.19 -1.48 -0.08
C ALA A 181 9.47 -0.63 -0.13
N ALA A 182 10.33 -0.85 -1.14
CA ALA A 182 11.55 -0.08 -1.32
C ALA A 182 11.31 1.37 -1.77
N ASP A 183 10.27 1.62 -2.58
CA ASP A 183 9.86 2.98 -2.97
C ASP A 183 9.24 3.77 -1.80
N GLY A 184 8.77 3.08 -0.75
CA GLY A 184 8.32 3.74 0.48
C GLY A 184 6.93 4.38 0.41
N ILE A 185 6.19 4.18 -0.68
CA ILE A 185 4.78 4.59 -0.78
C ILE A 185 3.88 3.52 -0.15
N THR A 186 3.59 3.68 1.13
CA THR A 186 2.86 2.70 1.96
C THR A 186 1.49 2.34 1.41
N TYR A 187 0.75 3.29 0.84
CA TYR A 187 -0.57 3.02 0.27
C TYR A 187 -0.50 2.04 -0.92
N GLU A 188 0.49 2.21 -1.78
CA GLU A 188 0.67 1.38 -2.97
C GLU A 188 1.09 -0.05 -2.58
N LEU A 189 1.96 -0.18 -1.56
CA LEU A 189 2.29 -1.48 -0.96
C LEU A 189 1.04 -2.15 -0.38
N ALA A 190 0.23 -1.41 0.39
CA ALA A 190 -1.01 -1.91 0.98
C ALA A 190 -1.95 -2.48 -0.08
N ARG A 191 -2.11 -1.72 -1.17
CA ARG A 191 -2.96 -2.09 -2.30
C ARG A 191 -2.46 -3.37 -2.97
N ASN A 192 -1.17 -3.45 -3.25
CA ASN A 192 -0.56 -4.64 -3.83
C ASN A 192 -0.73 -5.88 -2.94
N LEU A 193 -0.55 -5.75 -1.61
CA LEU A 193 -0.78 -6.86 -0.69
C LEU A 193 -2.25 -7.30 -0.69
N SER A 194 -3.20 -6.37 -0.78
CA SER A 194 -4.64 -6.70 -0.82
C SER A 194 -5.04 -7.52 -2.05
N VAL A 195 -4.27 -7.46 -3.14
CA VAL A 195 -4.48 -8.29 -4.34
C VAL A 195 -4.38 -9.78 -4.00
N VAL A 196 -3.49 -10.17 -3.06
CA VAL A 196 -3.31 -11.58 -2.65
C VAL A 196 -4.64 -12.23 -2.24
N GLN A 197 -5.54 -11.48 -1.60
CA GLN A 197 -6.82 -11.98 -1.11
C GLN A 197 -7.83 -12.25 -2.24
N GLN A 198 -7.62 -11.68 -3.43
CA GLN A 198 -8.51 -11.80 -4.58
C GLN A 198 -7.95 -12.71 -5.68
N LEU A 199 -6.70 -13.15 -5.55
CA LEU A 199 -6.14 -14.10 -6.51
C LEU A 199 -6.93 -15.41 -6.46
N THR A 200 -7.61 -15.73 -7.56
CA THR A 200 -8.34 -16.98 -7.74
C THR A 200 -7.50 -17.96 -8.57
N GLY A 201 -7.45 -19.24 -8.19
CA GLY A 201 -6.77 -20.30 -8.97
C GLY A 201 -5.88 -21.25 -8.15
N GLU A 202 -5.43 -22.34 -8.79
CA GLU A 202 -4.43 -23.24 -8.20
C GLU A 202 -3.06 -22.57 -8.24
N GLY A 203 -2.67 -21.94 -7.12
CA GLY A 203 -1.37 -21.31 -6.96
C GLY A 203 -0.21 -22.31 -7.08
N ILE A 204 0.95 -21.83 -7.54
CA ILE A 204 2.17 -22.64 -7.56
C ILE A 204 2.76 -22.69 -6.16
N THR A 205 3.02 -23.90 -5.66
CA THR A 205 3.78 -24.09 -4.43
C THR A 205 5.23 -23.63 -4.63
N ILE A 206 5.61 -22.56 -3.94
CA ILE A 206 6.98 -22.05 -3.96
C ILE A 206 7.90 -23.04 -3.22
N SER A 207 8.69 -23.78 -4.00
CA SER A 207 9.63 -24.77 -3.51
C SER A 207 11.00 -24.17 -3.22
N GLY A 208 11.75 -24.79 -2.31
CA GLY A 208 13.13 -24.39 -1.98
C GLY A 208 13.23 -23.42 -0.79
N MET A 209 14.48 -23.23 -0.36
CA MET A 209 14.84 -22.47 0.86
C MET A 209 15.67 -21.22 0.55
N SER A 210 15.63 -20.72 -0.69
CA SER A 210 16.30 -19.47 -1.05
C SER A 210 15.65 -18.28 -0.35
N LEU A 211 16.40 -17.18 -0.23
CA LEU A 211 15.90 -15.94 0.36
C LEU A 211 14.61 -15.46 -0.30
N ALA A 212 14.59 -15.39 -1.64
CA ALA A 212 13.40 -15.03 -2.39
C ALA A 212 12.23 -15.99 -2.18
N ALA A 213 12.48 -17.31 -2.13
CA ALA A 213 11.41 -18.28 -1.90
C ALA A 213 10.73 -18.07 -0.53
N ARG A 214 11.52 -17.77 0.51
CA ARG A 214 11.00 -17.47 1.85
C ARG A 214 10.24 -16.15 1.88
N TYR A 215 10.80 -15.10 1.30
CA TYR A 215 10.15 -13.79 1.22
C TYR A 215 8.80 -13.86 0.51
N HIS A 216 8.73 -14.53 -0.64
CA HIS A 216 7.47 -14.69 -1.37
C HIS A 216 6.45 -15.49 -0.55
N ARG A 217 6.84 -16.60 0.11
CA ARG A 217 5.92 -17.32 1.01
C ARG A 217 5.42 -16.45 2.15
N ALA A 218 6.26 -15.59 2.72
CA ALA A 218 5.84 -14.63 3.74
C ALA A 218 4.81 -13.63 3.20
N VAL A 219 4.99 -13.10 1.98
CA VAL A 219 4.00 -12.22 1.32
C VAL A 219 2.66 -12.94 1.13
N LEU A 220 2.67 -14.20 0.69
CA LEU A 220 1.44 -14.97 0.47
C LEU A 220 0.71 -15.33 1.76
N ASN A 221 1.46 -15.59 2.83
CA ASN A 221 0.89 -15.87 4.14
C ASN A 221 0.57 -14.61 4.96
N PHE A 222 0.84 -13.41 4.43
CA PHE A 222 0.67 -12.13 5.14
C PHE A 222 -0.71 -12.01 5.83
N PHE A 223 -1.78 -12.42 5.15
CA PHE A 223 -3.14 -12.44 5.71
C PHE A 223 -3.52 -13.79 6.32
N ALA A 224 -3.25 -14.87 5.60
CA ALA A 224 -3.81 -16.18 5.89
C ALA A 224 -3.17 -16.84 7.11
N ASP A 225 -1.86 -16.65 7.31
CA ASP A 225 -1.09 -17.27 8.40
C ASP A 225 0.10 -16.38 8.79
N PRO A 226 -0.14 -15.34 9.60
CA PRO A 226 0.90 -14.41 10.05
C PRO A 226 2.08 -15.10 10.74
N ASP A 227 1.83 -16.16 11.51
CA ASP A 227 2.88 -16.91 12.23
C ASP A 227 3.78 -17.67 11.25
N ALA A 228 3.20 -18.30 10.22
CA ALA A 228 3.98 -18.92 9.16
C ALA A 228 4.77 -17.88 8.35
N ALA A 229 4.19 -16.69 8.11
CA ALA A 229 4.89 -15.61 7.43
C ALA A 229 6.11 -15.12 8.23
N VAL A 230 5.95 -14.91 9.55
CA VAL A 230 7.06 -14.57 10.46
C VAL A 230 8.12 -15.67 10.46
N THR A 231 7.71 -16.94 10.53
CA THR A 231 8.65 -18.09 10.49
C THR A 231 9.50 -18.11 9.22
N GLU A 232 8.91 -17.80 8.07
CA GLU A 232 9.66 -17.69 6.81
C GLU A 232 10.63 -16.51 6.83
N LEU A 233 10.25 -15.37 7.41
CA LEU A 233 11.10 -14.19 7.52
C LEU A 233 12.24 -14.37 8.53
N ASP A 234 12.01 -15.07 9.64
CA ASP A 234 13.06 -15.45 10.58
C ASP A 234 14.14 -16.26 9.87
N ALA A 235 13.73 -17.32 9.15
CA ALA A 235 14.66 -18.14 8.40
C ALA A 235 15.29 -17.39 7.20
N ALA A 236 14.63 -16.37 6.64
CA ALA A 236 15.21 -15.48 5.63
C ALA A 236 16.32 -14.60 6.22
N THR A 237 16.13 -14.07 7.43
CA THR A 237 17.13 -13.24 8.10
C THR A 237 18.38 -14.04 8.52
N GLU A 238 18.26 -15.34 8.77
CA GLU A 238 19.41 -16.24 8.97
C GLU A 238 20.30 -16.35 7.72
N LEU A 239 19.70 -16.26 6.52
CA LEU A 239 20.43 -16.30 5.26
C LEU A 239 21.06 -14.95 4.92
N THR A 240 20.35 -13.85 5.17
CA THR A 240 20.80 -12.49 4.84
C THR A 240 20.21 -11.47 5.80
N ALA A 241 20.87 -11.31 6.96
CA ALA A 241 20.48 -10.35 7.99
C ALA A 241 20.67 -8.87 7.58
N THR A 242 21.24 -8.59 6.41
CA THR A 242 21.51 -7.23 5.92
C THR A 242 20.43 -6.70 4.98
N ASN A 243 19.41 -7.50 4.63
CA ASN A 243 18.36 -7.03 3.73
C ASN A 243 17.23 -6.33 4.53
N PRO A 244 17.05 -5.00 4.39
CA PRO A 244 16.10 -4.23 5.18
C PRO A 244 14.62 -4.57 4.90
N LEU A 245 14.31 -5.11 3.71
CA LEU A 245 12.93 -5.44 3.31
C LEU A 245 12.34 -6.59 4.13
N LEU A 246 13.18 -7.51 4.63
CA LEU A 246 12.75 -8.61 5.49
C LEU A 246 12.17 -8.08 6.80
N TYR A 247 12.88 -7.15 7.44
CA TYR A 247 12.48 -6.55 8.70
C TYR A 247 11.24 -5.67 8.53
N SER A 248 11.15 -4.90 7.44
CA SER A 248 9.95 -4.09 7.21
C SER A 248 8.70 -4.94 6.96
N LEU A 249 8.81 -6.02 6.18
CA LEU A 249 7.68 -6.93 5.99
C LEU A 249 7.29 -7.62 7.30
N ARG A 250 8.27 -8.07 8.10
CA ARG A 250 8.01 -8.69 9.40
C ARG A 250 7.35 -7.70 10.37
N ALA A 251 7.82 -6.45 10.40
CA ALA A 251 7.20 -5.38 11.20
C ALA A 251 5.74 -5.14 10.82
N LEU A 252 5.38 -5.13 9.53
CA LEU A 252 4.00 -4.96 9.10
C LEU A 252 3.11 -6.16 9.52
N ILE A 253 3.65 -7.38 9.46
CA ILE A 253 2.94 -8.58 9.92
C ILE A 253 2.74 -8.53 11.44
N GLU A 254 3.79 -8.23 12.19
CA GLU A 254 3.77 -8.14 13.66
C GLU A 254 2.90 -6.99 14.18
N LEU A 255 2.81 -5.88 13.43
CA LEU A 255 1.91 -4.77 13.72
C LEU A 255 0.46 -5.23 13.69
N ARG A 256 0.08 -6.05 12.70
CA ARG A 256 -1.26 -6.66 12.64
C ARG A 256 -1.52 -7.63 13.78
N SER A 257 -0.47 -8.34 14.24
CA SER A 257 -0.54 -9.23 15.40
C SER A 257 -0.48 -8.50 16.75
N GLY A 258 -0.27 -7.18 16.75
CA GLY A 258 -0.15 -6.36 17.98
C GLY A 258 1.16 -6.57 18.75
N ASN A 259 2.18 -7.18 18.15
CA ASN A 259 3.47 -7.45 18.79
C ASN A 259 4.41 -6.25 18.68
N ILE A 260 4.11 -5.21 19.46
CA ILE A 260 4.77 -3.90 19.34
C ILE A 260 6.27 -3.94 19.66
N ALA A 261 6.71 -4.86 20.50
CA ALA A 261 8.13 -5.05 20.76
C ALA A 261 8.89 -5.49 19.50
N ALA A 262 8.32 -6.44 18.73
CA ALA A 262 8.89 -6.87 17.47
C ALA A 262 8.83 -5.75 16.42
N VAL A 263 7.71 -5.03 16.31
CA VAL A 263 7.57 -3.88 15.42
C VAL A 263 8.69 -2.86 15.66
N ASN A 264 8.91 -2.45 16.91
CA ASN A 264 9.93 -1.46 17.25
C ASN A 264 11.36 -1.97 16.94
N ALA A 265 11.65 -3.24 17.20
CA ALA A 265 12.95 -3.83 16.92
C ALA A 265 13.23 -3.93 15.41
N ASP A 266 12.23 -4.34 14.65
CA ASP A 266 12.33 -4.54 13.20
C ASP A 266 12.36 -3.24 12.44
N THR A 267 11.50 -2.28 12.78
CA THR A 267 11.52 -0.95 12.15
C THR A 267 12.84 -0.22 12.42
N ALA A 268 13.40 -0.33 13.64
CA ALA A 268 14.72 0.21 13.94
C ALA A 268 15.83 -0.48 13.14
N THR A 269 15.75 -1.79 12.95
CA THR A 269 16.71 -2.55 12.13
C THR A 269 16.59 -2.20 10.65
N ALA A 270 15.37 -2.11 10.15
CA ALA A 270 15.04 -1.71 8.79
C ALA A 270 15.57 -0.30 8.50
N ALA A 271 15.30 0.68 9.37
CA ALA A 271 15.80 2.05 9.23
C ALA A 271 17.34 2.13 9.26
N ARG A 272 18.00 1.29 10.08
CA ARG A 272 19.48 1.25 10.15
C ARG A 272 20.13 0.63 8.90
N LEU A 273 19.46 -0.34 8.27
CA LEU A 273 19.99 -1.07 7.10
C LEU A 273 19.55 -0.45 5.77
N GLY A 274 18.41 0.24 5.76
CA GLY A 274 17.81 0.86 4.59
C GLY A 274 18.39 2.25 4.28
N PRO A 275 17.87 2.88 3.21
CA PRO A 275 18.18 4.27 2.88
C PRO A 275 17.75 5.24 3.98
N GLU A 276 18.44 6.38 4.10
CA GLU A 276 18.18 7.42 5.12
C GLU A 276 16.79 8.05 4.97
N ASP A 277 16.32 8.21 3.74
CA ASP A 277 15.03 8.79 3.35
C ASP A 277 13.90 7.75 3.21
N TRP A 278 14.12 6.53 3.71
CA TRP A 278 13.15 5.46 3.54
C TRP A 278 11.98 5.58 4.53
N ALA A 279 10.83 6.03 4.02
CA ALA A 279 9.67 6.35 4.86
C ALA A 279 8.93 5.13 5.43
N LEU A 280 9.03 3.94 4.81
CA LEU A 280 8.17 2.80 5.16
C LEU A 280 8.27 2.38 6.65
N PRO A 281 9.46 2.23 7.26
CA PRO A 281 9.56 1.87 8.68
C PRO A 281 8.91 2.91 9.60
N LEU A 282 8.95 4.20 9.23
CA LEU A 282 8.37 5.28 10.02
C LEU A 282 6.85 5.13 10.16
N PHE A 283 6.15 4.64 9.14
CA PHE A 283 4.71 4.39 9.21
C PHE A 283 4.35 3.30 10.22
N ALA A 284 5.10 2.19 10.23
CA ALA A 284 4.86 1.11 11.19
C ALA A 284 5.17 1.58 12.62
N THR A 285 6.27 2.31 12.84
CA THR A 285 6.60 2.89 14.14
C THR A 285 5.57 3.92 14.60
N ALA A 286 5.11 4.82 13.71
CA ALA A 286 4.08 5.80 14.03
C ALA A 286 2.74 5.12 14.35
N THR A 287 2.35 4.10 13.59
CA THR A 287 1.12 3.33 13.85
C THR A 287 1.19 2.65 15.22
N ALA A 288 2.34 2.07 15.57
CA ALA A 288 2.57 1.51 16.89
C ALA A 288 2.46 2.57 18.01
N ALA A 289 3.07 3.74 17.82
CA ALA A 289 3.02 4.84 18.79
C ALA A 289 1.57 5.33 19.02
N ILE A 290 0.85 5.61 17.94
CA ILE A 290 -0.50 6.20 17.99
C ILE A 290 -1.52 5.20 18.55
N PHE A 291 -1.57 3.97 18.02
CA PHE A 291 -2.71 3.07 18.29
C PHE A 291 -2.46 2.04 19.39
N PHE A 292 -1.20 1.73 19.71
CA PHE A 292 -0.89 0.67 20.66
C PHE A 292 -0.15 1.16 21.90
N GLN A 293 0.62 2.24 21.78
CA GLN A 293 1.35 2.84 22.91
C GLN A 293 0.62 4.05 23.51
N ASN A 294 -0.44 4.53 22.83
CA ASN A 294 -1.18 5.73 23.22
C ASN A 294 -0.27 6.97 23.38
N ASP A 295 0.67 7.13 22.45
CA ASP A 295 1.60 8.26 22.34
C ASP A 295 1.46 8.92 20.95
N PRO A 296 0.32 9.59 20.69
CA PRO A 296 0.07 10.26 19.42
C PRO A 296 1.02 11.44 19.16
N GLU A 297 1.57 12.09 20.19
CA GLU A 297 2.59 13.13 20.06
C GLU A 297 3.90 12.59 19.45
N GLN A 298 4.36 11.42 19.92
CA GLN A 298 5.47 10.71 19.27
C GLN A 298 5.11 10.33 17.83
N GLY A 299 3.87 9.88 17.59
CA GLY A 299 3.34 9.64 16.26
C GLY A 299 3.50 10.83 15.32
N VAL A 300 3.12 12.04 15.76
CA VAL A 300 3.30 13.29 15.00
C VAL A 300 4.78 13.54 14.67
N ALA A 301 5.69 13.35 15.63
CA ALA A 301 7.11 13.57 15.42
C ALA A 301 7.71 12.60 14.39
N ILE A 302 7.30 11.33 14.42
CA ILE A 302 7.73 10.30 13.46
C ILE A 302 7.15 10.59 12.06
N LEU A 303 5.86 10.91 11.98
CA LEU A 303 5.20 11.20 10.70
C LEU A 303 5.68 12.52 10.08
N THR A 304 6.19 13.44 10.88
CA THR A 304 6.87 14.63 10.38
C THR A 304 8.13 14.25 9.61
N GLN A 305 8.93 13.31 10.12
CA GLN A 305 10.09 12.76 9.38
C GLN A 305 9.64 12.06 8.10
N ALA A 306 8.54 11.31 8.13
CA ALA A 306 8.02 10.61 6.94
C ALA A 306 7.57 11.59 5.84
N VAL A 307 6.91 12.69 6.22
CA VAL A 307 6.52 13.77 5.29
C VAL A 307 7.74 14.50 4.73
N GLU A 308 8.78 14.72 5.54
CA GLU A 308 10.03 15.33 5.08
C GLU A 308 10.80 14.43 4.11
N ALA A 309 10.81 13.12 4.35
CA ALA A 309 11.47 12.14 3.51
C ALA A 309 10.78 11.98 2.14
N VAL A 310 9.43 11.93 2.12
CA VAL A 310 8.64 11.78 0.89
C VAL A 310 7.51 12.83 0.83
N PRO A 311 7.80 14.09 0.44
CA PRO A 311 6.84 15.20 0.52
C PRO A 311 5.61 15.08 -0.39
N ASN A 312 5.67 14.22 -1.41
CA ASN A 312 4.56 13.94 -2.33
C ASN A 312 3.71 12.73 -1.90
N ASN A 313 4.02 12.08 -0.78
CA ASN A 313 3.23 10.98 -0.25
C ASN A 313 1.99 11.51 0.48
N TRP A 314 0.87 11.63 -0.24
CA TRP A 314 -0.42 12.08 0.31
C TRP A 314 -0.87 11.30 1.54
N PHE A 315 -0.47 10.03 1.66
CA PHE A 315 -0.84 9.14 2.75
C PHE A 315 -0.11 9.48 4.05
N ALA A 316 1.13 9.99 3.96
CA ALA A 316 1.87 10.49 5.12
C ALA A 316 1.11 11.62 5.83
N TYR A 317 0.53 12.55 5.05
CA TYR A 317 -0.27 13.64 5.57
C TYR A 317 -1.57 13.15 6.22
N VAL A 318 -2.25 12.16 5.64
CA VAL A 318 -3.44 11.55 6.29
C VAL A 318 -3.10 10.96 7.65
N PHE A 319 -1.99 10.23 7.75
CA PHE A 319 -1.55 9.66 9.01
C PHE A 319 -1.19 10.73 10.03
N ARG A 320 -0.49 11.78 9.61
CA ARG A 320 -0.12 12.87 10.51
C ARG A 320 -1.35 13.68 10.94
N ALA A 321 -2.29 13.92 10.03
CA ALA A 321 -3.60 14.49 10.35
C ALA A 321 -4.35 13.64 11.38
N THR A 322 -4.28 12.32 11.26
CA THR A 322 -4.87 11.40 12.23
C THR A 322 -4.20 11.50 13.61
N ALA A 323 -2.87 11.63 13.66
CA ALA A 323 -2.15 11.86 14.91
C ALA A 323 -2.51 13.22 15.54
N TYR A 324 -2.57 14.28 14.73
CA TYR A 324 -3.03 15.61 15.18
C TYR A 324 -4.48 15.58 15.68
N TYR A 325 -5.34 14.84 15.00
CA TYR A 325 -6.72 14.63 15.41
C TYR A 325 -6.81 14.00 16.81
N SER A 326 -6.01 12.95 17.06
CA SER A 326 -5.98 12.26 18.35
C SER A 326 -5.51 13.13 19.52
N ILE A 327 -4.66 14.15 19.26
CA ILE A 327 -4.23 15.12 20.29
C ILE A 327 -5.14 16.37 20.35
N GLY A 328 -6.18 16.44 19.52
CA GLY A 328 -7.11 17.57 19.48
C GLY A 328 -6.61 18.80 18.71
N ASP A 329 -5.48 18.72 18.01
CA ASP A 329 -5.00 19.79 17.12
C ASP A 329 -5.69 19.70 15.76
N TYR A 330 -6.99 20.02 15.76
CA TYR A 330 -7.84 19.93 14.58
C TYR A 330 -7.43 20.88 13.45
N GLU A 331 -6.80 22.02 13.77
CA GLU A 331 -6.29 22.97 12.77
C GLU A 331 -5.05 22.42 12.05
N ALA A 332 -4.11 21.80 12.77
CA ALA A 332 -3.00 21.10 12.13
C ALA A 332 -3.49 19.89 11.32
N ALA A 333 -4.47 19.14 11.84
CA ALA A 333 -5.05 18.01 11.12
C ALA A 333 -5.70 18.43 9.80
N LEU A 334 -6.48 19.52 9.78
CA LEU A 334 -7.10 20.03 8.55
C LEU A 334 -6.07 20.52 7.52
N ARG A 335 -4.99 21.18 7.95
CA ARG A 335 -3.91 21.59 7.02
C ARG A 335 -3.28 20.38 6.32
N ASP A 336 -3.06 19.30 7.06
CA ASP A 336 -2.53 18.06 6.48
C ASP A 336 -3.56 17.36 5.58
N VAL A 337 -4.84 17.39 5.92
CA VAL A 337 -5.91 16.91 5.03
C VAL A 337 -5.94 17.72 3.72
N GLU A 338 -5.88 19.04 3.80
CA GLU A 338 -5.85 19.92 2.63
C GLU A 338 -4.64 19.64 1.74
N GLN A 339 -3.46 19.46 2.34
CA GLN A 339 -2.25 19.09 1.62
C GLN A 339 -2.37 17.69 0.98
N SER A 340 -2.97 16.73 1.68
CA SER A 340 -3.23 15.40 1.15
C SER A 340 -4.14 15.46 -0.07
N ILE A 341 -5.25 16.21 0.00
CA ILE A 341 -6.18 16.44 -1.13
C ILE A 341 -5.47 17.12 -2.30
N ALA A 342 -4.61 18.12 -2.04
CA ALA A 342 -3.87 18.84 -3.06
C ALA A 342 -2.89 17.96 -3.84
N LEU A 343 -2.39 16.88 -3.23
CA LEU A 343 -1.53 15.90 -3.89
C LEU A 343 -2.29 14.94 -4.83
N GLY A 344 -3.60 15.08 -4.96
CA GLY A 344 -4.43 14.32 -5.89
C GLY A 344 -4.63 12.84 -5.50
N PRO A 345 -5.07 12.56 -4.26
CA PRO A 345 -5.19 11.20 -3.78
C PRO A 345 -6.30 10.49 -4.56
N GLN A 346 -6.04 9.26 -4.99
CA GLN A 346 -7.03 8.38 -5.62
C GLN A 346 -7.81 7.61 -4.54
N SER A 347 -8.21 8.31 -3.48
CA SER A 347 -8.79 7.74 -2.27
C SER A 347 -9.71 8.75 -1.58
N ASN A 348 -10.81 8.25 -1.00
CA ASN A 348 -11.76 9.05 -0.23
C ASN A 348 -11.30 9.37 1.20
N ILE A 349 -10.27 8.70 1.72
CA ILE A 349 -9.81 8.83 3.11
C ILE A 349 -9.56 10.28 3.56
N PRO A 350 -8.81 11.12 2.82
CA PRO A 350 -8.57 12.49 3.27
C PRO A 350 -9.86 13.31 3.34
N TYR A 351 -10.82 13.07 2.43
CA TYR A 351 -12.11 13.76 2.44
C TYR A 351 -12.98 13.34 3.62
N THR A 352 -13.03 12.04 3.94
CA THR A 352 -13.82 11.52 5.07
C THR A 352 -13.20 11.87 6.42
N LEU A 353 -11.86 11.87 6.52
CA LEU A 353 -11.15 12.39 7.68
C LEU A 353 -11.41 13.89 7.86
N GLY A 354 -11.30 14.67 6.79
CA GLY A 354 -11.61 16.10 6.80
C GLY A 354 -13.04 16.39 7.25
N ALA A 355 -14.01 15.62 6.75
CA ALA A 355 -15.41 15.75 7.15
C ALA A 355 -15.60 15.43 8.64
N SER A 356 -14.95 14.38 9.15
CA SER A 356 -14.97 14.02 10.57
C SER A 356 -14.37 15.12 11.47
N ILE A 357 -13.22 15.68 11.07
CA ILE A 357 -12.59 16.80 11.79
C ILE A 357 -13.49 18.04 11.77
N ALA A 358 -14.08 18.35 10.61
CA ALA A 358 -15.00 19.47 10.47
C ALA A 358 -16.24 19.30 11.38
N MET A 359 -16.80 18.09 11.51
CA MET A 359 -17.89 17.82 12.45
C MET A 359 -17.49 18.08 13.90
N ARG A 360 -16.29 17.65 14.32
CA ARG A 360 -15.72 17.92 15.65
C ARG A 360 -15.58 19.41 15.94
N GLN A 361 -15.23 20.20 14.93
CA GLN A 361 -15.10 21.65 15.02
C GLN A 361 -16.40 22.42 14.77
N ASN A 362 -17.56 21.74 14.65
CA ASN A 362 -18.84 22.35 14.28
C ASN A 362 -18.85 23.07 12.92
N ARG A 363 -17.96 22.69 12.01
CA ARG A 363 -17.93 23.18 10.63
C ARG A 363 -18.84 22.30 9.77
N VAL A 364 -20.13 22.26 10.09
CA VAL A 364 -21.11 21.33 9.49
C VAL A 364 -21.19 21.48 7.96
N ASP A 365 -21.17 22.71 7.45
CA ASP A 365 -21.21 22.95 6.00
C ASP A 365 -19.93 22.48 5.30
N ASP A 366 -18.77 22.58 5.95
CA ASP A 366 -17.52 22.02 5.42
C ASP A 366 -17.54 20.49 5.43
N ALA A 367 -18.07 19.88 6.50
CA ALA A 367 -18.23 18.43 6.59
C ALA A 367 -19.13 17.90 5.47
N ARG A 368 -20.27 18.56 5.22
CA ARG A 368 -21.19 18.24 4.13
C ARG A 368 -20.51 18.34 2.77
N ARG A 369 -19.78 19.42 2.52
CA ARG A 369 -19.05 19.61 1.26
C ARG A 369 -18.00 18.53 1.03
N LEU A 370 -17.17 18.23 2.03
CA LEU A 370 -16.12 17.21 1.93
C LEU A 370 -16.71 15.81 1.73
N ALA A 371 -17.78 15.47 2.45
CA ALA A 371 -18.49 14.21 2.24
C ALA A 371 -19.09 14.13 0.82
N ALA A 372 -19.72 15.20 0.33
CA ALA A 372 -20.26 15.23 -1.04
C ALA A 372 -19.16 15.06 -2.10
N GLN A 373 -18.00 15.69 -1.92
CA GLN A 373 -16.84 15.49 -2.81
C GLN A 373 -16.33 14.05 -2.76
N ALA A 374 -16.28 13.43 -1.57
CA ALA A 374 -15.90 12.03 -1.43
C ALA A 374 -16.84 11.11 -2.23
N LEU A 375 -18.15 11.36 -2.16
CA LEU A 375 -19.17 10.60 -2.88
C LEU A 375 -19.11 10.80 -4.39
N GLU A 376 -18.84 12.02 -4.85
CA GLU A 376 -18.72 12.35 -6.28
C GLU A 376 -17.47 11.72 -6.91
N LEU A 377 -16.33 11.83 -6.22
CA LEU A 377 -15.04 11.38 -6.74
C LEU A 377 -14.80 9.88 -6.53
N PHE A 378 -15.36 9.29 -5.49
CA PHE A 378 -15.12 7.90 -5.09
C PHE A 378 -16.44 7.17 -4.76
N PRO A 379 -17.28 6.91 -5.79
CA PRO A 379 -18.60 6.33 -5.59
C PRO A 379 -18.59 4.87 -5.08
N ASP A 380 -17.47 4.15 -5.23
CA ASP A 380 -17.25 2.83 -4.64
C ASP A 380 -16.10 2.87 -3.63
N PRO A 381 -16.37 2.80 -2.32
CA PRO A 381 -15.33 2.86 -1.29
C PRO A 381 -14.68 1.50 -1.01
N THR A 382 -15.23 0.41 -1.56
CA THR A 382 -14.95 -0.96 -1.12
C THR A 382 -13.48 -1.30 -1.33
N GLU A 383 -12.91 -0.85 -2.44
CA GLU A 383 -11.51 -1.01 -2.79
C GLU A 383 -10.57 -0.32 -1.79
N VAL A 384 -10.85 0.94 -1.47
CA VAL A 384 -10.04 1.74 -0.55
C VAL A 384 -10.11 1.17 0.86
N ASN A 385 -11.32 0.79 1.29
CA ASN A 385 -11.56 0.17 2.60
C ASN A 385 -10.77 -1.14 2.75
N ARG A 386 -10.75 -1.99 1.71
CA ARG A 386 -9.92 -3.20 1.68
C ARG A 386 -8.42 -2.88 1.74
N THR A 387 -7.97 -1.87 1.01
CA THR A 387 -6.56 -1.46 0.96
C THR A 387 -6.05 -1.01 2.33
N VAL A 388 -6.83 -0.22 3.06
CA VAL A 388 -6.43 0.24 4.41
C VAL A 388 -6.51 -0.91 5.43
N ALA A 389 -7.56 -1.72 5.38
CA ALA A 389 -7.65 -2.92 6.21
C ALA A 389 -6.47 -3.89 5.95
N ALA A 390 -6.03 -3.99 4.70
CA ALA A 390 -4.87 -4.78 4.31
C ALA A 390 -3.57 -4.28 4.95
N ALA A 391 -3.30 -2.97 4.93
CA ALA A 391 -2.07 -2.42 5.50
C ALA A 391 -2.00 -2.47 7.02
N PHE A 392 -3.13 -2.27 7.69
CA PHE A 392 -3.14 -1.96 9.12
C PHE A 392 -3.87 -3.01 9.96
N GLY A 393 -4.56 -3.94 9.31
CA GLY A 393 -5.43 -4.90 9.97
C GLY A 393 -6.83 -4.32 10.21
N GLU A 394 -7.81 -5.21 10.24
CA GLU A 394 -9.22 -4.86 10.48
C GLU A 394 -9.48 -4.42 11.93
N GLY A 395 -8.52 -4.62 12.84
CA GLY A 395 -8.66 -4.31 14.27
C GLY A 395 -8.27 -2.89 14.68
N ILE A 396 -7.82 -2.03 13.76
CA ILE A 396 -7.48 -0.64 14.11
C ILE A 396 -8.74 0.22 14.03
N ALA A 397 -9.19 0.74 15.19
CA ALA A 397 -10.43 1.53 15.28
C ALA A 397 -10.47 2.72 14.32
N VAL A 398 -9.36 3.42 14.07
CA VAL A 398 -9.39 4.57 13.15
C VAL A 398 -9.68 4.16 11.72
N THR A 399 -9.15 3.02 11.28
CA THR A 399 -9.42 2.44 9.97
C THR A 399 -10.90 2.08 9.89
N LEU A 400 -11.40 1.32 10.87
CA LEU A 400 -12.82 0.96 10.95
C LEU A 400 -13.74 2.19 11.01
N GLN A 401 -13.32 3.26 11.67
CA GLN A 401 -14.10 4.49 11.80
C GLN A 401 -14.16 5.23 10.46
N ALA A 402 -13.05 5.33 9.73
CA ALA A 402 -13.03 5.90 8.39
C ALA A 402 -13.92 5.08 7.42
N VAL A 403 -13.82 3.75 7.48
CA VAL A 403 -14.70 2.84 6.71
C VAL A 403 -16.17 3.04 7.10
N ALA A 404 -16.48 3.08 8.40
CA ALA A 404 -17.83 3.27 8.90
C ALA A 404 -18.43 4.61 8.46
N PHE A 405 -17.66 5.69 8.56
CA PHE A 405 -18.06 7.02 8.11
C PHE A 405 -18.35 7.04 6.61
N THR A 406 -17.49 6.37 5.84
CA THR A 406 -17.64 6.24 4.39
C THR A 406 -18.92 5.50 4.02
N ASN A 407 -19.13 4.31 4.61
CA ASN A 407 -20.33 3.51 4.39
C ASN A 407 -21.60 4.29 4.78
N MET A 408 -21.57 4.99 5.91
CA MET A 408 -22.67 5.83 6.38
C MET A 408 -22.97 6.97 5.39
N SER A 409 -21.93 7.64 4.87
CA SER A 409 -22.09 8.72 3.88
C SER A 409 -22.68 8.23 2.56
N LEU A 410 -22.41 6.97 2.19
CA LEU A 410 -22.92 6.32 0.98
C LEU A 410 -24.33 5.72 1.14
N GLY A 411 -24.95 5.90 2.29
CA GLY A 411 -26.25 5.30 2.60
C GLY A 411 -26.19 3.79 2.92
N GLN A 412 -25.00 3.22 3.07
CA GLN A 412 -24.78 1.83 3.48
C GLN A 412 -24.84 1.72 5.01
N TYR A 413 -25.97 2.10 5.60
CA TYR A 413 -26.11 2.25 7.06
C TYR A 413 -25.87 0.94 7.82
N ASP A 414 -26.35 -0.21 7.33
CA ASP A 414 -26.13 -1.51 7.98
C ASP A 414 -24.64 -1.91 7.99
N ALA A 415 -23.91 -1.60 6.92
CA ALA A 415 -22.47 -1.83 6.85
C ALA A 415 -21.73 -0.91 7.84
N ALA A 416 -22.09 0.37 7.89
CA ALA A 416 -21.53 1.31 8.85
C ALA A 416 -21.77 0.87 10.31
N LEU A 417 -22.97 0.40 10.64
CA LEU A 417 -23.30 -0.14 11.96
C LEU A 417 -22.47 -1.38 12.29
N THR A 418 -22.25 -2.26 11.30
CA THR A 418 -21.37 -3.43 11.47
C THR A 418 -19.93 -3.01 11.80
N ASN A 419 -19.39 -2.04 11.05
CA ASN A 419 -18.05 -1.51 11.30
C ASN A 419 -17.93 -0.85 12.68
N VAL A 420 -18.90 -0.03 13.08
CA VAL A 420 -18.92 0.58 14.42
C VAL A 420 -19.03 -0.48 15.51
N GLN A 421 -19.85 -1.52 15.31
CA GLN A 421 -19.96 -2.60 16.30
C GLN A 421 -18.61 -3.30 16.52
N SER A 422 -17.81 -3.52 15.47
CA SER A 422 -16.45 -4.05 15.61
C SER A 422 -15.52 -3.13 16.42
N ILE A 423 -15.67 -1.80 16.32
CA ILE A 423 -14.92 -0.83 17.14
C ILE A 423 -15.35 -0.93 18.62
N ILE A 424 -16.65 -1.09 18.87
CA ILE A 424 -17.19 -1.19 20.23
C ILE A 424 -16.77 -2.51 20.86
N ASP A 425 -16.89 -3.63 20.14
CA ASP A 425 -16.56 -4.98 20.61
C ASP A 425 -15.05 -5.12 20.91
N SER A 426 -14.19 -4.38 20.22
CA SER A 426 -12.75 -4.34 20.49
C SER A 426 -12.38 -3.48 21.71
N GLY A 427 -13.35 -2.81 22.34
CA GLY A 427 -13.13 -1.91 23.47
C GLY A 427 -12.54 -0.55 23.09
N GLN A 428 -12.53 -0.20 21.80
CA GLN A 428 -11.95 1.03 21.25
C GLN A 428 -13.03 2.07 20.91
N ALA A 429 -14.19 2.03 21.59
CA ALA A 429 -15.31 2.92 21.32
C ALA A 429 -14.90 4.40 21.49
N THR A 430 -15.19 5.21 20.48
CA THR A 430 -14.95 6.66 20.48
C THR A 430 -16.28 7.41 20.36
N ALA A 431 -16.30 8.68 20.75
CA ALA A 431 -17.47 9.53 20.53
C ALA A 431 -17.79 9.71 19.03
N ASP A 432 -16.82 9.53 18.13
CA ASP A 432 -17.06 9.54 16.67
C ASP A 432 -17.74 8.27 16.20
N ALA A 433 -17.34 7.10 16.72
CA ALA A 433 -17.99 5.84 16.40
C ALA A 433 -19.49 5.90 16.77
N TYR A 434 -19.80 6.45 17.95
CA TYR A 434 -21.18 6.70 18.37
C TYR A 434 -21.90 7.79 17.57
N LEU A 435 -21.20 8.82 17.09
CA LEU A 435 -21.75 9.79 16.15
C LEU A 435 -22.19 9.10 14.85
N ILE A 436 -21.32 8.29 14.26
CA ILE A 436 -21.60 7.53 13.03
C ILE A 436 -22.78 6.57 13.27
N GLN A 437 -22.78 5.86 14.40
CA GLN A 437 -23.85 4.95 14.77
C GLN A 437 -25.20 5.66 14.90
N GLY A 438 -25.24 6.80 15.60
CA GLY A 438 -26.46 7.57 15.78
C GLY A 438 -27.00 8.16 14.46
N LEU A 439 -26.11 8.61 13.58
CA LEU A 439 -26.48 9.06 12.23
C LEU A 439 -27.05 7.92 11.40
N ALA A 440 -26.41 6.75 11.42
CA ALA A 440 -26.90 5.57 10.72
C ALA A 440 -28.30 5.13 11.22
N TYR A 441 -28.50 5.05 12.55
CA TYR A 441 -29.80 4.73 13.12
C TYR A 441 -30.87 5.77 12.81
N CYS A 442 -30.53 7.07 12.80
CA CYS A 442 -31.47 8.11 12.42
C CYS A 442 -31.92 7.94 10.96
N ASN A 443 -30.99 7.70 10.03
CA ASN A 443 -31.34 7.47 8.62
C ASN A 443 -32.22 6.21 8.43
N LEU A 444 -32.05 5.20 9.30
CA LEU A 444 -32.92 4.01 9.36
C LEU A 444 -34.25 4.26 10.11
N ARG A 445 -34.49 5.48 10.60
CA ARG A 445 -35.64 5.89 11.43
C ARG A 445 -35.78 5.11 12.74
N GLN A 446 -34.67 4.59 13.25
CA GLN A 446 -34.57 3.91 14.54
C GLN A 446 -34.24 4.93 15.62
N TYR A 447 -35.15 5.89 15.86
CA TYR A 447 -34.90 7.04 16.74
C TYR A 447 -34.49 6.67 18.18
N PRO A 448 -35.08 5.66 18.85
CA PRO A 448 -34.61 5.26 20.17
C PRO A 448 -33.15 4.81 20.19
N ALA A 449 -32.72 4.03 19.18
CA ALA A 449 -31.33 3.59 19.06
C ALA A 449 -30.38 4.74 18.73
N ALA A 450 -30.80 5.69 17.90
CA ALA A 450 -30.02 6.90 17.62
C ALA A 450 -29.82 7.77 18.89
N ILE A 451 -30.86 7.93 19.71
CA ILE A 451 -30.80 8.65 20.98
C ILE A 451 -29.80 7.99 21.94
N GLU A 452 -29.84 6.66 22.06
CA GLU A 452 -28.91 5.89 22.89
C GLU A 452 -27.47 6.04 22.40
N ALA A 453 -27.23 5.90 21.09
CA ALA A 453 -25.90 6.05 20.50
C ALA A 453 -25.33 7.46 20.74
N TYR A 454 -26.09 8.52 20.46
CA TYR A 454 -25.64 9.88 20.76
C TYR A 454 -25.40 10.12 22.26
N GLY A 455 -26.20 9.49 23.12
CA GLY A 455 -25.98 9.51 24.57
C GLY A 455 -24.65 8.90 24.97
N ALA A 456 -24.31 7.72 24.46
CA ALA A 456 -23.03 7.07 24.71
C ALA A 456 -21.85 7.92 24.18
N GLY A 457 -22.00 8.55 23.02
CA GLY A 457 -21.00 9.48 22.50
C GLY A 457 -20.78 10.70 23.41
N ILE A 458 -21.84 11.24 23.99
CA ILE A 458 -21.79 12.37 24.94
C ILE A 458 -21.11 11.95 26.25
N GLU A 459 -21.34 10.73 26.71
CA GLU A 459 -20.66 10.22 27.91
C GLU A 459 -19.15 10.14 27.71
N LEU A 460 -18.68 9.76 26.51
CA LEU A 460 -17.26 9.73 26.18
C LEU A 460 -16.66 11.12 25.93
N ALA A 461 -17.41 12.02 25.29
CA ALA A 461 -16.96 13.38 24.97
C ALA A 461 -18.06 14.41 25.30
N PRO A 462 -18.15 14.87 26.57
CA PRO A 462 -19.20 15.80 27.01
C PRO A 462 -19.17 17.17 26.31
N GLU A 463 -18.03 17.54 25.72
CA GLU A 463 -17.87 18.80 24.99
C GLU A 463 -18.09 18.64 23.48
N PHE A 464 -18.46 17.44 23.00
CA PHE A 464 -18.81 17.26 21.60
C PHE A 464 -20.26 17.69 21.32
N TRP A 465 -20.47 19.00 21.35
CA TRP A 465 -21.78 19.65 21.36
C TRP A 465 -22.68 19.31 20.15
N LEU A 466 -22.10 18.91 19.01
CA LEU A 466 -22.86 18.44 17.85
C LEU A 466 -23.73 17.22 18.18
N LEU A 467 -23.27 16.32 19.06
CA LEU A 467 -24.07 15.16 19.50
C LEU A 467 -25.34 15.58 20.24
N TYR A 468 -25.28 16.65 21.03
CA TYR A 468 -26.44 17.18 21.73
C TYR A 468 -27.48 17.72 20.74
N LEU A 469 -27.04 18.44 19.71
CA LEU A 469 -27.97 18.98 18.71
C LEU A 469 -28.56 17.88 17.81
N LEU A 470 -27.77 16.89 17.41
CA LEU A 470 -28.28 15.73 16.67
C LEU A 470 -29.26 14.91 17.53
N ARG A 471 -28.98 14.71 18.82
CA ARG A 471 -29.92 14.05 19.73
C ARG A 471 -31.17 14.89 19.98
N ALA A 472 -31.04 16.21 20.07
CA ALA A 472 -32.17 17.11 20.21
C ALA A 472 -33.10 17.04 18.99
N GLU A 473 -32.54 16.97 17.79
CA GLU A 473 -33.29 16.78 16.55
C GLU A 473 -34.05 15.45 16.58
N VAL A 474 -33.38 14.35 16.93
CA VAL A 474 -34.02 13.04 16.98
C VAL A 474 -35.10 13.00 18.07
N TYR A 475 -34.89 13.66 19.21
CA TYR A 475 -35.93 13.83 20.22
C TYR A 475 -37.16 14.57 19.69
N GLN A 476 -37.01 15.55 18.80
CA GLN A 476 -38.16 16.21 18.18
C GLN A 476 -38.91 15.24 17.26
N LYS A 477 -38.20 14.45 16.43
CA LYS A 477 -38.81 13.43 15.57
C LYS A 477 -39.52 12.32 16.35
N ASP A 478 -38.98 11.96 17.52
CA ASP A 478 -39.57 10.99 18.47
C ASP A 478 -40.69 11.59 19.34
N GLY A 479 -40.92 12.92 19.28
CA GLY A 479 -41.94 13.62 20.05
C GLY A 479 -41.54 13.98 21.49
N ASN A 480 -40.30 13.73 21.89
CA ASN A 480 -39.74 14.09 23.20
C ASN A 480 -39.23 15.54 23.24
N LEU A 481 -40.16 16.50 23.18
CA LEU A 481 -39.84 17.94 23.16
C LEU A 481 -39.05 18.41 24.40
N MET A 482 -39.26 17.78 25.55
CA MET A 482 -38.53 18.10 26.78
C MET A 482 -37.06 17.66 26.71
N GLY A 483 -36.79 16.50 26.12
CA GLY A 483 -35.44 16.04 25.83
C GLY A 483 -34.72 16.98 24.87
N ALA A 484 -35.37 17.33 23.76
CA ALA A 484 -34.84 18.27 22.78
C ALA A 484 -34.49 19.63 23.40
N LEU A 485 -35.40 20.21 24.18
CA LEU A 485 -35.16 21.49 24.85
C LEU A 485 -33.98 21.43 25.82
N ARG A 486 -33.83 20.32 26.55
CA ARG A 486 -32.72 20.14 27.50
C ARG A 486 -31.37 20.15 26.78
N ASP A 487 -31.26 19.43 25.68
CA ASP A 487 -30.02 19.33 24.91
C ASP A 487 -29.66 20.66 24.24
N VAL A 488 -30.62 21.36 23.64
CA VAL A 488 -30.39 22.72 23.09
C VAL A 488 -29.94 23.69 24.18
N GLN A 489 -30.57 23.65 25.36
CA GLN A 489 -30.15 24.50 26.48
C GLN A 489 -28.76 24.16 27.01
N ALA A 490 -28.33 22.89 26.94
CA ALA A 490 -26.98 22.51 27.31
C ALA A 490 -25.96 23.19 26.37
N VAL A 491 -26.20 23.15 25.06
CA VAL A 491 -25.34 23.82 24.07
C VAL A 491 -25.35 25.34 24.23
N GLN A 492 -26.51 25.97 24.44
CA GLN A 492 -26.62 27.42 24.64
C GLN A 492 -25.90 27.94 25.90
N ARG A 493 -25.67 27.07 26.89
CA ARG A 493 -24.95 27.41 28.13
C ARG A 493 -23.48 27.01 28.09
N SER A 494 -23.02 26.36 27.02
CA SER A 494 -21.64 25.91 26.89
C SER A 494 -20.74 27.04 26.39
N ALA A 495 -19.43 26.82 26.48
CA ALA A 495 -18.43 27.71 25.88
C ALA A 495 -18.53 27.78 24.35
N ALA A 496 -19.19 26.80 23.70
CA ALA A 496 -19.36 26.75 22.26
C ALA A 496 -20.67 27.40 21.78
N ALA A 497 -21.47 28.00 22.67
CA ALA A 497 -22.79 28.54 22.33
C ALA A 497 -22.80 29.45 21.10
N GLU A 498 -21.78 30.31 20.95
CA GLU A 498 -21.64 31.21 19.80
C GLU A 498 -21.44 30.44 18.48
N SER A 499 -20.56 29.44 18.47
CA SER A 499 -20.29 28.62 17.29
C SER A 499 -21.54 27.88 16.79
N TYR A 500 -22.44 27.48 17.69
CA TYR A 500 -23.65 26.73 17.37
C TYR A 500 -24.90 27.61 17.19
N ALA A 501 -24.79 28.93 17.37
CA ALA A 501 -25.95 29.83 17.38
C ALA A 501 -26.72 29.82 16.04
N ASP A 502 -26.00 29.85 14.91
CA ASP A 502 -26.59 29.78 13.57
C ASP A 502 -27.34 28.46 13.35
N LEU A 503 -26.70 27.34 13.70
CA LEU A 503 -27.28 26.01 13.52
C LEU A 503 -28.56 25.81 14.35
N ILE A 504 -28.57 26.33 15.58
CA ILE A 504 -29.75 26.34 16.45
C ILE A 504 -30.85 27.23 15.85
N ALA A 505 -30.50 28.42 15.33
CA ALA A 505 -31.47 29.34 14.74
C ALA A 505 -32.13 28.75 13.47
N ARG A 506 -31.34 28.11 12.60
CA ARG A 506 -31.84 27.38 11.41
C ARG A 506 -32.78 26.25 11.81
N GLY A 507 -32.39 25.45 12.80
CA GLY A 507 -33.24 24.36 13.33
C GLY A 507 -34.56 24.85 13.92
N MET A 508 -34.57 26.01 14.60
CA MET A 508 -35.78 26.60 15.19
C MET A 508 -36.72 27.27 14.16
N SER A 509 -36.17 27.77 13.05
CA SER A 509 -36.92 28.49 12.01
C SER A 509 -37.53 27.58 10.94
N GLY A 510 -37.15 26.30 10.90
CA GLY A 510 -37.58 25.36 9.87
C GLY A 510 -36.89 25.57 8.51
N GLU A 511 -35.84 26.41 8.48
CA GLU A 511 -34.88 26.45 7.37
C GLU A 511 -34.02 25.17 7.37
N GLU A 512 -33.21 24.92 6.33
CA GLU A 512 -32.30 23.76 6.28
C GLU A 512 -31.34 23.78 7.48
N GLY A 513 -31.70 23.13 8.58
CA GLY A 513 -30.89 23.01 9.79
C GLY A 513 -30.06 21.73 9.80
N LEU A 514 -29.90 21.15 10.98
CA LEU A 514 -29.56 19.74 11.10
C LEU A 514 -30.79 18.92 10.71
N ASP A 515 -30.61 17.99 9.78
CA ASP A 515 -31.53 16.89 9.55
C ASP A 515 -30.71 15.62 9.50
N CYS A 516 -30.87 14.74 10.49
CA CYS A 516 -30.04 13.55 10.54
C CYS A 516 -30.41 12.51 9.48
N GLU A 517 -31.63 12.56 8.91
CA GLU A 517 -32.06 11.69 7.78
C GLU A 517 -31.47 12.12 6.44
N SER A 518 -30.89 13.32 6.36
CA SER A 518 -30.39 13.89 5.11
C SER A 518 -29.06 14.63 5.30
N PHE A 519 -28.35 14.34 6.40
CA PHE A 519 -27.20 15.11 6.88
C PHE A 519 -26.14 15.35 5.80
N PHE A 520 -25.88 14.34 4.95
CA PHE A 520 -24.90 14.37 3.86
C PHE A 520 -25.54 14.47 2.47
N SER A 521 -26.86 14.61 2.38
CA SER A 521 -27.51 14.85 1.09
C SER A 521 -27.13 16.24 0.55
N ALA A 522 -26.93 16.35 -0.76
CA ALA A 522 -26.77 17.67 -1.38
C ALA A 522 -28.06 18.48 -1.16
N PRO A 523 -27.98 19.78 -0.85
CA PRO A 523 -29.18 20.61 -0.74
C PRO A 523 -29.98 20.51 -2.03
N ALA A 524 -31.30 20.35 -1.90
CA ALA A 524 -32.18 20.27 -3.05
C ALA A 524 -32.06 21.57 -3.86
N SER A 525 -31.52 21.47 -5.08
CA SER A 525 -31.30 22.61 -5.99
C SER A 525 -32.57 23.36 -6.35
#